data_AF-A0A2I2MD46-F1
#
_entry.id   AF-A0A2I2MD46-F1
#
_cell.length_a   1.000
_cell.length_b   1.000
_cell.length_c   1.000
_cell.angle_alpha   90.00
_cell.angle_beta   90.00
_cell.angle_gamma   90.00
#
_symmetry.space_group_name_H-M   'P 1'
#
loop_
_entity.id
_entity.type
_entity.pdbx_description
1 polymer ?
#
loop_
_entity_poly.entity_id
_entity_poly.type
_entity_poly.pdbx_seq_one_letter_code
_entity_poly.pdbx_strand_id
1 'polypeptide(L)'
;MAYNNKNLYTRIIEIQTLVLYLREQDEDISYKEMYWQHIYPRWKICYRTYHTYLGTPAKRELKKLLSAEKEKIELENKSQYKLFN
;
A
#
# COMPACT_ATOMS: atom_id res chain seq x y z
N MET A 1 10.96 -1.89 16.33
CA MET A 1 11.01 -2.32 14.91
C MET A 1 10.09 -1.42 14.12
N ALA A 2 10.61 -0.45 13.37
CA ALA A 2 9.79 0.32 12.45
C ALA A 2 9.46 -0.59 11.26
N TYR A 3 8.23 -1.10 11.20
CA TYR A 3 7.77 -1.82 10.02
C TYR A 3 7.85 -0.89 8.81
N ASN A 4 8.31 -1.41 7.68
CA ASN A 4 8.37 -0.63 6.44
C ASN A 4 6.94 -0.42 5.91
N ASN A 5 6.27 0.61 6.45
CA ASN A 5 4.90 0.98 6.12
C ASN A 5 4.72 1.27 4.63
N LYS A 6 5.79 1.68 3.92
CA LYS A 6 5.79 1.88 2.46
C LYS A 6 5.49 0.57 1.73
N ASN A 7 6.20 -0.51 2.06
CA ASN A 7 5.97 -1.84 1.46
C ASN A 7 4.57 -2.37 1.77
N LEU A 8 4.09 -2.14 2.99
CA LEU A 8 2.74 -2.51 3.39
C LEU A 8 1.69 -1.80 2.53
N TYR A 9 1.76 -0.47 2.42
CA TYR A 9 0.78 0.29 1.62
C TYR A 9 0.87 -0.01 0.12
N THR A 10 2.08 -0.20 -0.43
CA THR A 10 2.23 -0.65 -1.82
C THR A 10 1.52 -1.97 -2.06
N ARG A 11 1.72 -2.96 -1.18
CA ARG A 11 1.05 -4.25 -1.25
C ARG A 11 -0.48 -4.13 -1.15
N ILE A 12 -0.99 -3.25 -0.27
CA ILE A 12 -2.43 -3.01 -0.16
C ILE A 12 -2.98 -2.43 -1.47
N ILE A 13 -2.27 -1.48 -2.07
CA ILE A 13 -2.66 -0.87 -3.35
C ILE A 13 -2.68 -1.91 -4.47
N GLU A 14 -1.70 -2.81 -4.53
CA GLU A 14 -1.67 -3.91 -5.50
C GLU A 14 -2.91 -4.80 -5.36
N ILE A 15 -3.26 -5.20 -4.13
CA ILE A 15 -4.44 -6.02 -3.85
C ILE A 15 -5.73 -5.28 -4.25
N GLN A 16 -5.86 -4.01 -3.86
CA GLN A 16 -7.03 -3.19 -4.22
C GLN A 16 -7.17 -3.06 -5.74
N THR A 17 -6.06 -2.85 -6.45
CA THR A 17 -6.05 -2.71 -7.92
C THR A 17 -6.46 -4.01 -8.59
N LEU A 18 -5.96 -5.16 -8.12
CA LEU A 18 -6.38 -6.47 -8.63
C LEU A 18 -7.87 -6.72 -8.41
N VAL A 19 -8.40 -6.37 -7.23
CA VAL A 19 -9.83 -6.54 -6.93
C VAL A 19 -10.71 -5.69 -7.84
N LEU A 20 -10.33 -4.44 -8.09
CA LEU A 20 -11.05 -3.59 -9.04
C LEU A 20 -11.01 -4.19 -10.45
N TYR A 21 -9.84 -4.64 -10.91
CA TYR A 21 -9.70 -5.30 -12.20
C TYR A 21 -10.59 -6.55 -12.33
N LEU A 22 -10.60 -7.43 -11.31
CA LEU A 22 -11.45 -8.63 -11.32
C LEU A 22 -12.93 -8.28 -11.38
N ARG A 23 -13.37 -7.25 -10.65
CA ARG A 23 -14.77 -6.77 -10.69
C ARG A 23 -15.15 -6.11 -12.01
N GLU A 24 -14.19 -5.52 -12.73
CA GLU A 24 -14.43 -4.99 -14.08
C GLU A 24 -14.55 -6.11 -15.13
N GLN A 25 -13.92 -7.27 -14.89
CA GLN A 25 -14.03 -8.44 -15.79
C GLN A 25 -15.29 -9.27 -15.51
N ASP A 26 -15.71 -9.34 -14.25
CA ASP A 26 -16.88 -10.10 -13.80
C ASP A 26 -17.57 -9.31 -12.68
N GLU A 27 -18.73 -8.71 -12.98
CA GLU A 27 -19.45 -7.88 -12.02
C GLU A 27 -20.04 -8.70 -10.86
N ASP A 28 -20.32 -9.98 -11.10
CA ASP A 28 -21.00 -10.89 -10.16
C ASP A 28 -20.01 -11.61 -9.22
N ILE A 29 -18.70 -11.52 -9.47
CA ILE A 29 -17.69 -12.20 -8.66
C ILE A 29 -17.69 -11.69 -7.20
N SER A 30 -17.86 -12.60 -6.25
CA SER A 30 -17.86 -12.23 -4.84
C SER A 30 -16.46 -11.96 -4.30
N TYR A 31 -16.35 -11.11 -3.27
CA TYR A 31 -15.10 -10.90 -2.53
C TYR A 31 -14.52 -12.19 -1.94
N LYS A 32 -15.38 -13.17 -1.61
CA LYS A 32 -14.95 -14.48 -1.11
C LYS A 32 -14.27 -15.29 -2.21
N GLU A 33 -14.83 -15.31 -3.42
CA GLU A 33 -14.26 -16.00 -4.57
C GLU A 33 -12.95 -15.36 -5.00
N MET A 34 -12.93 -14.03 -5.17
CA MET A 34 -11.70 -13.28 -5.45
C MET A 34 -10.60 -13.60 -4.45
N TYR A 35 -10.94 -13.68 -3.16
CA TYR A 35 -9.99 -14.00 -2.11
C TYR A 35 -9.37 -15.39 -2.30
N TRP A 36 -10.18 -16.43 -2.47
CA TRP A 36 -9.67 -17.81 -2.55
C TRP A 36 -8.94 -18.08 -3.85
N GLN A 37 -9.40 -17.53 -4.97
CA GLN A 37 -8.84 -17.78 -6.29
C GLN A 37 -7.59 -16.94 -6.58
N HIS A 38 -7.55 -15.67 -6.14
CA HIS A 38 -6.51 -14.73 -6.56
C HIS A 38 -5.67 -14.17 -5.40
N ILE A 39 -6.27 -13.90 -4.23
CA ILE A 39 -5.57 -13.20 -3.15
C ILE A 39 -4.77 -14.16 -2.25
N TYR A 40 -5.42 -15.18 -1.69
CA TYR A 40 -4.77 -16.14 -0.81
C TYR A 40 -3.59 -16.86 -1.47
N PRO A 41 -3.69 -17.35 -2.73
CA PRO A 41 -2.59 -18.06 -3.37
C PRO A 41 -1.30 -17.25 -3.47
N ARG A 42 -1.41 -15.93 -3.72
CA ARG A 42 -0.27 -15.03 -3.95
C ARG A 42 0.27 -14.37 -2.69
N TRP A 43 -0.61 -13.82 -1.84
CA TRP A 43 -0.18 -13.01 -0.69
C TRP A 43 -0.22 -13.74 0.65
N LYS A 44 -0.86 -14.93 0.72
CA LYS A 44 -0.97 -15.74 1.95
C LYS A 44 -1.48 -14.95 3.16
N ILE A 45 -2.39 -14.00 2.95
CA ILE A 45 -3.09 -13.28 4.02
C ILE A 45 -4.37 -13.98 4.38
N CYS A 46 -4.81 -13.85 5.63
CA CYS A 46 -6.13 -14.33 6.01
C CYS A 46 -7.24 -13.42 5.44
N TYR A 47 -8.46 -13.97 5.37
CA TYR A 47 -9.64 -13.27 4.85
C TYR A 47 -9.94 -11.96 5.58
N ARG A 48 -9.72 -11.94 6.91
CA ARG A 48 -9.90 -10.72 7.72
C ARG A 48 -8.94 -9.60 7.31
N THR A 49 -7.66 -9.93 7.09
CA THR A 49 -6.67 -8.97 6.63
C THR A 49 -7.00 -8.45 5.24
N TYR A 50 -7.48 -9.33 4.34
CA TYR A 50 -7.95 -8.92 3.02
C TYR A 50 -9.05 -7.84 3.10
N HIS A 51 -10.10 -8.07 3.90
CA HIS A 51 -11.15 -7.07 4.11
C HIS A 51 -10.64 -5.77 4.72
N THR A 52 -9.71 -5.87 5.68
CA THR A 52 -9.06 -4.69 6.26
C THR A 52 -8.33 -3.88 5.20
N TYR A 53 -7.63 -4.56 4.28
CA TYR A 53 -6.90 -3.92 3.18
C TYR A 53 -7.85 -3.22 2.19
N LEU A 54 -9.01 -3.79 1.89
CA LEU A 54 -10.01 -3.13 1.04
C LEU A 54 -10.48 -1.79 1.62
N GLY A 55 -10.68 -1.71 2.93
CA GLY A 55 -11.07 -0.48 3.62
C GLY A 55 -9.91 0.49 3.97
N THR A 56 -8.67 0.10 3.72
CA THR A 56 -7.50 0.92 4.10
C THR A 56 -7.24 2.03 3.08
N PRO A 57 -7.09 3.30 3.49
CA PRO A 57 -6.76 4.42 2.59
C PRO A 57 -5.27 4.43 2.17
N ALA A 58 -4.78 3.31 1.63
CA ALA A 58 -3.36 3.05 1.40
C ALA A 58 -2.68 4.06 0.46
N LYS A 59 -3.36 4.49 -0.63
CA LYS A 59 -2.82 5.53 -1.53
C LYS A 59 -2.54 6.84 -0.79
N ARG A 60 -3.45 7.25 0.11
CA ARG A 60 -3.32 8.47 0.92
C ARG A 60 -2.17 8.35 1.91
N GLU A 61 -2.10 7.24 2.64
CA GLU A 61 -1.05 7.03 3.64
C GLU A 61 0.34 6.88 2.99
N LEU A 62 0.44 6.20 1.85
CA LEU A 62 1.68 6.13 1.08
C LEU A 62 2.15 7.52 0.61
N LYS A 63 1.23 8.36 0.13
CA LYS A 63 1.56 9.74 -0.27
C LYS A 63 2.14 10.55 0.89
N LYS A 64 1.54 10.45 2.09
CA LYS A 64 2.05 11.13 3.29
C LYS A 64 3.44 10.65 3.69
N LEU A 65 3.70 9.35 3.60
CA LEU A 65 5.04 8.80 3.90
C LEU A 65 6.09 9.34 2.93
N LEU A 66 5.78 9.35 1.63
CA LEU A 66 6.69 9.86 0.60
C LEU A 66 6.96 11.36 0.74
N SER A 67 5.93 12.16 1.09
CA SER A 67 6.13 13.59 1.32
C SER A 67 7.00 13.86 2.54
N ALA A 68 6.77 13.14 3.64
CA ALA A 68 7.59 13.27 4.85
C ALA A 68 9.04 12.81 4.62
N GLU A 69 9.25 11.75 3.84
CA GLU A 69 10.58 11.28 3.43
C GLU A 69 11.31 12.35 2.60
N LYS A 70 10.61 12.96 1.64
CA LYS A 70 11.16 14.06 0.82
C LYS A 70 11.53 15.28 1.64
N GLU A 71 10.67 15.73 2.54
CA GLU A 71 10.92 16.89 3.41
C GLU A 71 12.14 16.68 4.31
N LYS A 72 12.32 15.47 4.85
CA LYS A 72 13.51 15.11 5.65
C LYS A 72 14.79 15.20 4.84
N ILE A 73 14.80 14.62 3.64
CA ILE A 73 15.95 14.68 2.73
C ILE A 73 16.29 16.13 2.38
N GLU A 74 15.29 16.98 2.11
CA GLU A 74 15.50 18.39 1.83
C GLU A 74 16.08 19.15 3.03
N LEU A 75 15.63 18.87 4.24
CA LEU A 75 16.15 19.46 5.48
C LEU A 75 17.60 19.02 5.74
N GLU A 76 17.89 17.73 5.57
CA GLU A 76 19.24 17.18 5.72
C GLU A 76 20.21 17.82 4.72
N ASN A 77 19.83 17.90 3.45
CA ASN A 77 20.63 18.57 2.42
C ASN A 77 20.91 20.03 2.78
N LYS A 78 19.88 20.79 3.18
CA LYS A 78 20.04 22.19 3.62
C LYS A 78 20.98 22.32 4.82
N SER A 79 20.92 21.38 5.78
CA SER A 79 21.82 21.36 6.93
C SER A 79 23.26 21.11 6.50
N GLN A 80 23.48 20.16 5.59
CA GLN A 80 24.82 19.84 5.06
C GLN A 80 25.44 21.07 4.41
N TYR A 81 24.73 21.77 3.52
CA TYR A 81 25.26 22.99 2.86
C TYR A 81 25.63 24.11 3.85
N LYS A 82 24.96 24.21 5.00
CA LYS A 82 25.30 25.19 6.06
C LYS A 82 26.54 24.83 6.87
N LEU A 83 26.96 23.57 6.87
CA LEU A 83 28.16 23.11 7.57
C LEU A 83 29.44 23.31 6.74
N PHE A 84 29.30 23.44 5.42
CA PHE A 84 30.41 23.58 4.46
C PHE A 84 30.64 25.03 3.97
N ASN A 85 29.81 25.98 4.38
CA ASN A 85 29.94 27.43 4.14
C ASN A 85 30.16 28.15 5.47
#